data_AF-W2TAP2-F1
#
_entry.id   AF-W2TAP2-F1
#
_cell.length_a   1.000
_cell.length_b   1.000
_cell.length_c   1.000
_cell.angle_alpha   90.00
_cell.angle_beta   90.00
_cell.angle_gamma   90.00
#
_symmetry.space_group_name_H-M   'P 1'
#
loop_
_entity.id
_entity.type
_entity.pdbx_description
1 polymer ?
#
loop_
_entity_poly.entity_id
_entity_poly.type
_entity_poly.pdbx_seq_one_letter_code
_entity_poly.pdbx_strand_id
1 'polypeptide(L)'
;MNSLTARRALQRARPLWITGKPGDEALEMEPDALSEDLFYIGVHVRRGMDIEMNERNRKHGHIAAPADYYKRAMDSAKGDRGNVVFVVCSDNIPWAKKNLPTYEQGTVFFCPGHYREVDMAILAQCDALVLSTGTFSWWTGFLNQKASKIIYYGGWPRPGSDLKKMVNTSEFFPQSWTPLS
;
A
#
# COMPACT_ATOMS: atom_id res chain seq x y z
N MET A 1 16.95 -20.77 -0.69
CA MET A 1 16.88 -19.50 0.08
C MET A 1 16.14 -18.47 -0.75
N ASN A 2 14.94 -18.05 -0.35
CA ASN A 2 14.04 -17.20 -1.16
C ASN A 2 13.57 -15.97 -0.38
N SER A 3 14.33 -15.50 0.63
CA SER A 3 14.01 -14.26 1.31
C SER A 3 14.49 -13.06 0.48
N LEU A 4 13.66 -12.03 0.40
CA LEU A 4 13.98 -10.76 -0.25
C LEU A 4 15.32 -10.19 0.27
N THR A 5 15.56 -10.39 1.57
CA THR A 5 16.79 -10.07 2.28
C THR A 5 18.01 -10.77 1.67
N ALA A 6 17.94 -12.08 1.40
CA ALA A 6 19.07 -12.83 0.83
C ALA A 6 19.41 -12.40 -0.61
N ARG A 7 18.41 -12.14 -1.47
CA ARG A 7 18.65 -11.64 -2.84
C ARG A 7 19.32 -10.27 -2.84
N ARG A 8 18.94 -9.40 -1.90
CA ARG A 8 19.45 -8.02 -1.79
C ARG A 8 20.82 -7.96 -1.14
N ALA A 9 21.06 -8.79 -0.12
CA ALA A 9 22.38 -8.98 0.45
C ALA A 9 23.38 -9.43 -0.63
N LEU A 10 22.97 -10.34 -1.53
CA LEU A 10 23.80 -10.76 -2.67
C LEU A 10 24.03 -9.65 -3.72
N GLN A 11 23.05 -8.80 -4.00
CA GLN A 11 23.23 -7.67 -4.95
C GLN A 11 24.18 -6.58 -4.44
N ARG A 12 24.29 -6.42 -3.13
CA ARG A 12 25.15 -5.39 -2.49
C ARG A 12 26.49 -5.95 -1.99
N ALA A 13 26.66 -7.26 -2.07
CA ALA A 13 27.90 -7.91 -1.67
C ALA A 13 29.05 -7.48 -2.59
N ARG A 14 30.18 -7.10 -1.99
CA ARG A 14 31.39 -6.66 -2.71
C ARG A 14 32.50 -7.69 -2.54
N PRO A 15 33.40 -7.85 -3.52
CA PRO A 15 34.56 -8.71 -3.35
C PRO A 15 35.40 -8.24 -2.15
N LEU A 16 35.77 -9.16 -1.28
CA LEU A 16 36.75 -8.90 -0.22
C LEU A 16 38.10 -8.60 -0.84
N TRP A 17 38.64 -7.42 -0.57
CA TRP A 17 39.98 -7.03 -0.99
C TRP A 17 40.99 -7.45 0.07
N ILE A 18 41.45 -8.70 -0.01
CA ILE A 18 42.53 -9.19 0.82
C ILE A 18 43.84 -8.86 0.07
N THR A 19 44.72 -8.10 0.73
CA THR A 19 46.05 -7.73 0.21
C THR A 19 46.08 -7.05 -1.18
N GLY A 20 45.04 -6.27 -1.51
CA GLY A 20 44.99 -5.49 -2.76
C GLY A 20 44.59 -6.29 -4.00
N LYS A 21 44.09 -7.52 -3.83
CA LYS A 21 43.47 -8.32 -4.90
C LYS A 21 42.09 -8.79 -4.44
N PRO A 22 41.08 -8.89 -5.33
CA PRO A 22 39.82 -9.52 -4.98
C PRO A 22 40.09 -11.00 -4.65
N GLY A 23 39.67 -11.48 -3.47
CA GLY A 23 39.69 -12.91 -3.17
C GLY A 23 38.60 -13.63 -3.94
N ASP A 24 38.92 -14.77 -4.56
CA ASP A 24 38.06 -15.42 -5.57
C ASP A 24 36.71 -15.95 -5.05
N GLU A 25 36.50 -16.02 -3.73
CA GLU A 25 35.31 -16.67 -3.15
C GLU A 25 34.68 -15.96 -1.94
N ALA A 26 35.28 -14.87 -1.46
CA ALA A 26 34.78 -14.19 -0.26
C ALA A 26 34.12 -12.86 -0.64
N LEU A 27 32.83 -12.76 -0.39
CA LEU A 27 32.03 -11.55 -0.55
C LEU A 27 31.85 -10.93 0.84
N GLU A 28 32.29 -9.69 1.00
CA GLU A 28 31.93 -8.88 2.16
C GLU A 28 30.48 -8.42 1.96
N MET A 29 29.60 -8.84 2.87
CA MET A 29 28.26 -8.27 3.00
C MET A 29 28.34 -7.08 3.96
N GLU A 30 27.77 -5.95 3.54
CA GLU A 30 27.54 -4.82 4.45
C GLU A 30 26.73 -5.33 5.66
N PRO A 31 27.19 -5.12 6.91
CA PRO A 31 26.53 -5.64 8.12
C PRO A 31 25.04 -5.31 8.20
N ASP A 32 24.66 -4.15 7.65
CA ASP A 32 23.29 -3.64 7.66
C ASP A 32 22.40 -4.26 6.57
N ALA A 33 22.98 -4.97 5.59
CA ALA A 33 22.22 -5.59 4.50
C ALA A 33 21.26 -6.69 4.96
N LEU A 34 21.48 -7.22 6.16
CA LEU A 34 20.60 -8.19 6.83
C LEU A 34 19.66 -7.54 7.86
N SER A 35 19.84 -6.26 8.22
CA SER A 35 19.15 -5.58 9.31
C SER A 35 18.31 -4.36 8.91
N GLU A 36 18.15 -4.05 7.62
CA GLU A 36 17.22 -2.98 7.21
C GLU A 36 15.76 -3.37 7.52
N ASP A 37 15.16 -2.70 8.52
CA ASP A 37 13.75 -2.82 8.88
C ASP A 37 12.86 -2.66 7.65
N LEU A 38 12.05 -3.67 7.33
CA LEU A 38 11.09 -3.58 6.22
C LEU A 38 10.02 -2.54 6.54
N PHE A 39 9.76 -1.64 5.59
CA PHE A 39 8.68 -0.66 5.70
C PHE A 39 7.43 -1.17 5.00
N TYR A 40 6.37 -1.45 5.76
CA TYR A 40 5.13 -2.02 5.25
C TYR A 40 4.14 -0.92 4.89
N ILE A 41 3.65 -0.96 3.65
CA ILE A 41 2.63 -0.04 3.16
C ILE A 41 1.36 -0.85 2.89
N GLY A 42 0.35 -0.63 3.72
CA GLY A 42 -0.97 -1.24 3.54
C GLY A 42 -1.73 -0.54 2.42
N VAL A 43 -2.24 -1.30 1.46
CA VAL A 43 -3.01 -0.79 0.33
C VAL A 43 -4.38 -1.44 0.33
N HIS A 44 -5.42 -0.65 0.61
CA HIS A 44 -6.80 -1.12 0.52
C HIS A 44 -7.43 -0.72 -0.81
N VAL A 45 -7.90 -1.71 -1.57
CA VAL A 45 -8.54 -1.52 -2.87
C VAL A 45 -10.00 -1.98 -2.82
N ARG A 46 -10.94 -1.03 -2.80
CA ARG A 46 -12.39 -1.29 -2.93
C ARG A 46 -12.84 -1.18 -4.38
N ARG A 47 -13.06 -2.32 -5.02
CA ARG A 47 -13.39 -2.55 -6.44
C ARG A 47 -14.33 -3.75 -6.63
N GLY A 48 -14.93 -4.27 -5.56
CA GLY A 48 -15.84 -5.41 -5.60
C GLY A 48 -17.26 -5.05 -6.01
N MET A 49 -18.16 -6.03 -5.89
CA MET A 49 -19.57 -5.91 -6.31
C MET A 49 -20.30 -4.72 -5.70
N ASP A 50 -19.97 -4.36 -4.46
CA ASP A 50 -20.58 -3.26 -3.72
C ASP A 50 -20.40 -1.88 -4.39
N ILE A 51 -19.40 -1.72 -5.25
CA ILE A 51 -19.20 -0.50 -6.04
C ILE A 51 -19.42 -0.75 -7.53
N GLU A 52 -18.95 -1.86 -8.08
CA GLU A 52 -18.99 -2.08 -9.53
C GLU A 52 -20.38 -2.55 -10.02
N MET A 53 -21.08 -3.35 -9.21
CA MET A 53 -22.35 -3.99 -9.58
C MET A 53 -23.57 -3.41 -8.85
N ASN A 54 -23.37 -2.62 -7.79
CA ASN A 54 -24.46 -2.01 -7.03
C ASN A 54 -24.87 -0.65 -7.65
N GLU A 55 -25.92 -0.68 -8.47
CA GLU A 55 -26.43 0.52 -9.13
C GLU A 55 -26.90 1.59 -8.14
N ARG A 56 -27.48 1.20 -7.00
CA ARG A 56 -27.92 2.14 -5.97
C ARG A 56 -26.74 2.93 -5.39
N ASN A 57 -25.66 2.24 -5.02
CA ASN A 57 -24.45 2.89 -4.49
C ASN A 57 -23.81 3.83 -5.52
N ARG A 58 -23.77 3.40 -6.78
CA ARG A 58 -23.29 4.24 -7.89
C ARG A 58 -24.18 5.45 -8.07
N LYS A 59 -25.50 5.31 -8.19
CA LYS A 59 -26.43 6.44 -8.31
C LYS A 59 -26.28 7.42 -7.15
N HIS A 60 -26.17 6.89 -5.92
CA HIS A 60 -25.99 7.70 -4.72
C HIS A 60 -24.70 8.54 -4.73
N GLY A 61 -23.60 8.01 -5.28
CA GLY A 61 -22.35 8.77 -5.44
C GLY A 61 -21.08 8.05 -5.04
N HIS A 62 -21.15 6.77 -4.67
CA HIS A 62 -19.95 6.00 -4.43
C HIS A 62 -19.23 5.70 -5.75
N ILE A 63 -17.91 5.83 -5.71
CA ILE A 63 -17.02 5.58 -6.85
C ILE A 63 -15.77 4.86 -6.36
N ALA A 64 -15.26 3.95 -7.18
CA ALA A 64 -13.97 3.31 -6.94
C ALA A 64 -12.84 4.28 -7.27
N ALA A 65 -11.73 4.17 -6.55
CA ALA A 65 -10.53 4.91 -6.92
C ALA A 65 -9.96 4.38 -8.25
N PRO A 66 -9.45 5.26 -9.13
CA PRO A 66 -8.86 4.86 -10.40
C PRO A 66 -7.45 4.26 -10.21
N ALA A 67 -6.91 3.59 -11.23
CA ALA A 67 -5.60 2.93 -11.14
C ALA A 67 -4.44 3.92 -10.94
N ASP A 68 -4.52 5.09 -11.58
CA ASP A 68 -3.52 6.15 -11.48
C ASP A 68 -3.43 6.73 -10.06
N TYR A 69 -4.55 6.79 -9.33
CA TYR A 69 -4.56 7.15 -7.92
C TYR A 69 -3.66 6.21 -7.11
N TYR A 70 -3.85 4.90 -7.25
CA TYR A 70 -3.05 3.94 -6.49
C TYR A 70 -1.58 4.04 -6.83
N LYS A 71 -1.23 4.22 -8.11
CA LYS A 71 0.15 4.44 -8.53
C LYS A 71 0.77 5.63 -7.78
N ARG A 72 0.14 6.81 -7.89
CA ARG A 72 0.65 8.04 -7.26
C ARG A 72 0.66 7.95 -5.74
N ALA A 73 -0.36 7.32 -5.14
CA ALA A 73 -0.45 7.15 -3.69
C ALA A 73 0.61 6.20 -3.16
N MET A 74 0.84 5.07 -3.83
CA MET A 74 1.88 4.10 -3.47
C MET A 74 3.27 4.70 -3.60
N ASP A 75 3.54 5.45 -4.69
CA ASP A 75 4.79 6.20 -4.87
C ASP A 75 4.99 7.24 -3.75
N SER A 76 3.94 7.99 -3.43
CA SER A 76 3.97 9.00 -2.35
C SER A 76 4.15 8.38 -0.95
N ALA A 77 3.55 7.22 -0.69
CA ALA A 77 3.70 6.51 0.58
C ALA A 77 5.10 5.89 0.72
N LYS A 78 5.66 5.38 -0.38
CA LYS A 78 7.04 4.87 -0.46
C LYS A 78 8.06 5.98 -0.21
N GLY A 79 7.92 7.12 -0.91
CA GLY A 79 8.96 8.14 -0.96
C GLY A 79 10.26 7.56 -1.53
N ASP A 80 11.40 7.91 -0.94
CA ASP A 80 12.72 7.45 -1.39
C ASP A 80 13.16 6.08 -0.82
N ARG A 81 12.24 5.38 -0.11
CA ARG A 81 12.55 4.11 0.55
C ARG A 81 12.74 2.98 -0.48
N GLY A 82 13.89 2.30 -0.42
CA GLY A 82 14.18 1.09 -1.22
C GLY A 82 13.68 -0.23 -0.60
N ASN A 83 13.34 -0.21 0.70
CA ASN A 83 13.00 -1.36 1.54
C ASN A 83 11.49 -1.46 1.84
N VAL A 84 10.64 -1.38 0.81
CA VAL A 84 9.18 -1.38 0.98
C VAL A 84 8.53 -2.72 0.61
N VAL A 85 7.56 -3.13 1.44
CA VAL A 85 6.60 -4.20 1.15
C VAL A 85 5.19 -3.59 1.07
N PHE A 86 4.56 -3.72 -0.10
CA PHE A 86 3.16 -3.35 -0.27
C PHE A 86 2.26 -4.53 0.10
N VAL A 87 1.37 -4.34 1.07
CA VAL A 87 0.40 -5.33 1.53
C VAL A 87 -0.97 -4.94 1.01
N VAL A 88 -1.41 -5.60 -0.05
CA VAL A 88 -2.63 -5.26 -0.80
C VAL A 88 -3.79 -6.14 -0.33
N CYS A 89 -4.78 -5.54 0.33
CA CYS A 89 -6.04 -6.21 0.62
C CYS A 89 -7.15 -5.60 -0.27
N SER A 90 -7.96 -6.46 -0.88
CA SER A 90 -8.97 -6.03 -1.85
C SER A 90 -10.16 -6.98 -1.90
N ASP A 91 -11.35 -6.42 -2.11
CA ASP A 91 -12.56 -7.16 -2.48
C ASP A 91 -12.58 -7.56 -3.98
N ASN A 92 -11.54 -7.22 -4.75
CA ASN A 92 -11.33 -7.62 -6.14
C ASN A 92 -9.82 -7.79 -6.45
N ILE A 93 -9.21 -8.85 -5.93
CA ILE A 93 -7.79 -9.18 -6.13
C ILE A 93 -7.39 -9.29 -7.62
N PRO A 94 -8.19 -9.90 -8.53
CA PRO A 94 -7.85 -9.93 -9.95
C PRO A 94 -7.69 -8.53 -10.55
N TRP A 95 -8.58 -7.58 -10.21
CA TRP A 95 -8.45 -6.20 -10.64
C TRP A 95 -7.17 -5.56 -10.08
N ALA A 96 -6.87 -5.77 -8.79
CA ALA A 96 -5.69 -5.20 -8.15
C ALA A 96 -4.39 -5.70 -8.81
N LYS A 97 -4.26 -7.01 -9.06
CA LYS A 97 -3.09 -7.60 -9.74
C LYS A 97 -2.89 -7.04 -11.15
N LYS A 98 -3.97 -6.73 -11.87
CA LYS A 98 -3.91 -6.21 -13.23
C LYS A 98 -3.55 -4.72 -13.30
N ASN A 99 -3.98 -3.92 -12.32
CA ASN A 99 -3.97 -2.46 -12.42
C ASN A 99 -2.96 -1.77 -11.49
N LEU A 100 -2.51 -2.45 -10.42
CA LEU A 100 -1.52 -1.88 -9.52
C LEU A 100 -0.11 -2.00 -10.10
N PRO A 101 0.77 -1.01 -9.85
CA PRO A 101 2.14 -1.07 -10.32
C PRO A 101 2.91 -2.23 -9.69
N THR A 102 3.75 -2.87 -10.50
CA THR A 102 4.82 -3.75 -10.03
C THR A 102 6.07 -2.91 -9.76
N TYR A 103 6.79 -3.19 -8.67
CA TYR A 103 8.03 -2.50 -8.36
C TYR A 103 9.22 -3.44 -8.53
N GLU A 104 10.24 -2.97 -9.25
CA GLU A 104 11.53 -3.68 -9.34
C GLU A 104 12.22 -3.75 -7.97
N GLN A 105 12.09 -2.67 -7.18
CA GLN A 105 12.60 -2.57 -5.81
C GLN A 105 11.42 -2.51 -4.83
N GLY A 106 10.83 -3.67 -4.55
CA GLY A 106 9.76 -3.83 -3.56
C GLY A 106 9.11 -5.21 -3.68
N THR A 107 8.32 -5.62 -2.68
CA THR A 107 7.47 -6.82 -2.79
C THR A 107 6.02 -6.41 -2.69
N VAL A 108 5.17 -6.94 -3.58
CA VAL A 108 3.71 -6.79 -3.46
C VAL A 108 3.15 -8.11 -2.97
N PHE A 109 2.59 -8.11 -1.76
CA PHE A 109 1.86 -9.22 -1.18
C PHE A 109 0.37 -8.95 -1.29
N PHE A 110 -0.40 -9.93 -1.77
CA PHE A 110 -1.85 -9.83 -1.87
C PHE A 110 -2.50 -10.65 -0.75
N CYS A 111 -3.30 -10.00 0.10
CA CYS A 111 -4.07 -10.67 1.13
C CYS A 111 -5.03 -11.69 0.49
N PRO A 112 -5.21 -12.88 1.09
CA PRO A 112 -6.10 -13.89 0.54
C PRO A 112 -7.58 -13.48 0.61
N GLY A 113 -7.94 -12.49 1.43
CA GLY A 113 -9.27 -11.85 1.42
C GLY A 113 -10.40 -12.72 1.96
N HIS A 114 -10.09 -13.79 2.72
CA HIS A 114 -11.10 -14.69 3.28
C HIS A 114 -11.97 -14.03 4.35
N TYR A 115 -11.38 -13.15 5.17
CA TYR A 115 -12.03 -12.51 6.31
C TYR A 115 -11.65 -11.03 6.35
N ARG A 116 -12.66 -10.15 6.35
CA ARG A 116 -12.45 -8.70 6.23
C ARG A 116 -11.77 -8.13 7.48
N GLU A 117 -12.10 -8.66 8.63
CA GLU A 117 -11.51 -8.36 9.92
C GLU A 117 -10.02 -8.72 9.98
N VAL A 118 -9.60 -9.80 9.31
CA VAL A 118 -8.20 -10.19 9.20
C VAL A 118 -7.45 -9.22 8.28
N ASP A 119 -8.04 -8.89 7.12
CA ASP A 119 -7.47 -7.89 6.21
C ASP A 119 -7.31 -6.52 6.91
N MET A 120 -8.31 -6.10 7.69
CA MET A 120 -8.25 -4.86 8.48
C MET A 120 -7.14 -4.92 9.54
N ALA A 121 -7.04 -6.03 10.26
CA ALA A 121 -5.99 -6.23 11.27
C ALA A 121 -4.58 -6.20 10.64
N ILE A 122 -4.40 -6.80 9.48
CA ILE A 122 -3.14 -6.76 8.72
C ILE A 122 -2.80 -5.31 8.33
N LEU A 123 -3.75 -4.59 7.74
CA LEU A 123 -3.53 -3.20 7.32
C LEU A 123 -3.25 -2.28 8.54
N ALA A 124 -3.94 -2.50 9.67
CA ALA A 124 -3.75 -1.71 10.88
C ALA A 124 -2.34 -1.81 11.50
N GLN A 125 -1.53 -2.80 11.09
CA GLN A 125 -0.14 -2.99 11.54
C GLN A 125 0.92 -2.39 10.59
N CYS A 126 0.51 -1.85 9.44
CA CYS A 126 1.42 -1.26 8.46
C CYS A 126 1.96 0.12 8.89
N ASP A 127 3.17 0.45 8.44
CA ASP A 127 3.89 1.70 8.74
C ASP A 127 3.39 2.93 7.96
N ALA A 128 2.67 2.68 6.87
CA ALA A 128 1.91 3.66 6.12
C ALA A 128 0.69 3.00 5.46
N LEU A 129 -0.30 3.82 5.08
CA LEU A 129 -1.54 3.37 4.46
C LEU A 129 -1.86 4.14 3.18
N VAL A 130 -2.32 3.41 2.17
CA VAL A 130 -2.97 3.89 0.95
C VAL A 130 -4.38 3.31 0.94
N LEU A 131 -5.38 4.17 1.11
CA LEU A 131 -6.76 3.76 1.34
C LEU A 131 -7.65 4.17 0.16
N SER A 132 -8.53 3.27 -0.28
CA SER A 132 -9.71 3.66 -1.04
C SER A 132 -10.72 4.40 -0.14
N THR A 133 -11.96 4.59 -0.58
CA THR A 133 -13.02 5.22 0.24
C THR A 133 -14.06 4.22 0.76
N GLY A 134 -14.70 4.57 1.87
CA GLY A 134 -15.69 3.73 2.55
C GLY A 134 -15.36 3.45 4.01
N THR A 135 -16.30 2.84 4.71
CA THR A 135 -16.21 2.54 6.15
C THR A 135 -15.04 1.62 6.47
N PHE A 136 -14.75 0.62 5.63
CA PHE A 136 -13.61 -0.28 5.83
C PHE A 136 -12.28 0.50 5.86
N SER A 137 -12.02 1.32 4.84
CA SER A 137 -10.84 2.18 4.78
C SER A 137 -10.76 3.11 5.97
N TRP A 138 -11.88 3.77 6.30
CA TRP A 138 -11.93 4.73 7.39
C TRP A 138 -11.59 4.07 8.73
N TRP A 139 -12.22 2.94 9.06
CA TRP A 139 -11.91 2.22 10.30
C TRP A 139 -10.48 1.67 10.31
N THR A 140 -9.97 1.20 9.18
CA THR A 140 -8.57 0.75 9.08
C THR A 140 -7.60 1.88 9.42
N GLY A 141 -7.80 3.07 8.84
CA GLY A 141 -6.97 4.24 9.13
C GLY A 141 -7.13 4.72 10.57
N PHE A 142 -8.35 4.69 11.11
CA PHE A 142 -8.63 5.13 12.48
C PHE A 142 -8.02 4.21 13.55
N LEU A 143 -8.05 2.90 13.30
CA LEU A 143 -7.49 1.88 14.21
C LEU A 143 -5.96 1.76 14.10
N ASN A 144 -5.36 2.24 13.01
CA ASN A 144 -3.91 2.21 12.84
C ASN A 144 -3.26 3.35 13.65
N GLN A 145 -2.57 2.99 14.73
CA GLN A 145 -1.86 3.93 15.62
C GLN A 145 -0.37 4.11 15.26
N LYS A 146 0.14 3.34 14.30
CA LYS A 146 1.56 3.27 13.94
C LYS A 146 1.87 4.08 12.67
N ALA A 147 0.91 4.19 11.76
CA ALA A 147 1.13 4.70 10.43
C ALA A 147 1.66 6.14 10.46
N SER A 148 2.88 6.32 9.96
CA SER A 148 3.51 7.62 9.79
C SER A 148 2.84 8.47 8.72
N LYS A 149 2.12 7.83 7.79
CA LYS A 149 1.42 8.48 6.69
C LYS A 149 0.17 7.68 6.30
N ILE A 150 -0.96 8.37 6.19
CA ILE A 150 -2.22 7.79 5.70
C ILE A 150 -2.69 8.63 4.52
N ILE A 151 -2.77 8.00 3.34
CA ILE A 151 -3.25 8.61 2.10
C ILE A 151 -4.62 8.01 1.79
N TYR A 152 -5.59 8.84 1.42
CA TYR A 152 -6.92 8.39 1.00
C TYR A 152 -7.33 9.00 -0.33
N TYR A 153 -8.26 8.33 -1.02
CA TYR A 153 -8.78 8.81 -2.30
C TYR A 153 -9.68 10.03 -2.11
N GLY A 154 -9.18 11.20 -2.51
CA GLY A 154 -9.85 12.49 -2.37
C GLY A 154 -10.92 12.76 -3.43
N GLY A 155 -11.02 11.93 -4.48
CA GLY A 155 -12.03 12.09 -5.53
C GLY A 155 -13.44 11.63 -5.13
N TRP A 156 -13.62 11.07 -3.94
CA TRP A 156 -14.92 10.66 -3.39
C TRP A 156 -15.51 11.73 -2.45
N PRO A 157 -16.84 11.92 -2.42
CA PRO A 157 -17.87 11.34 -3.28
C PRO A 157 -17.86 11.87 -4.72
N ARG A 158 -18.57 11.20 -5.64
CA ARG A 158 -18.70 11.69 -7.02
C ARG A 158 -19.24 13.13 -7.05
N PRO A 159 -18.62 14.05 -7.81
CA PRO A 159 -19.15 15.41 -8.00
C PRO A 159 -20.61 15.40 -8.45
N GLY A 160 -21.43 16.28 -7.88
CA GLY A 160 -22.85 16.44 -8.21
C GLY A 160 -23.78 15.32 -7.70
N SER A 161 -23.29 14.32 -6.97
CA SER A 161 -24.13 13.24 -6.43
C SER A 161 -24.83 13.63 -5.13
N ASP A 162 -25.86 12.88 -4.73
CA ASP A 162 -26.55 13.11 -3.45
C ASP A 162 -25.63 12.87 -2.26
N LEU A 163 -24.78 11.85 -2.33
CA LEU A 163 -23.76 11.59 -1.31
C LEU A 163 -22.83 12.79 -1.07
N LYS A 164 -22.48 13.56 -2.12
CA LYS A 164 -21.64 14.77 -1.97
C LYS A 164 -22.37 15.88 -1.22
N LYS A 165 -23.70 15.95 -1.29
CA LYS A 165 -24.53 16.92 -0.54
C LYS A 165 -24.67 16.52 0.93
N MET A 166 -24.54 15.22 1.24
CA MET A 166 -24.75 14.67 2.58
C MET A 166 -23.46 14.57 3.42
N VAL A 167 -22.29 14.50 2.78
CA VAL A 167 -21.02 14.27 3.48
C VAL A 167 -20.12 15.49 3.38
N ASN A 168 -19.77 16.05 4.54
CA ASN A 168 -18.67 17.01 4.64
C ASN A 168 -17.33 16.27 4.70
N THR A 169 -16.61 16.21 3.58
CA THR A 169 -15.35 15.46 3.49
C THR A 169 -14.23 16.02 4.35
N SER A 170 -14.25 17.32 4.69
CA SER A 170 -13.23 17.93 5.57
C SER A 170 -13.43 17.59 7.05
N GLU A 171 -14.64 17.19 7.44
CA GLU A 171 -14.95 16.72 8.79
C GLU A 171 -14.95 15.20 8.87
N PHE A 172 -15.22 14.52 7.77
CA PHE A 172 -15.27 13.06 7.72
C PHE A 172 -13.89 12.43 7.91
N PHE A 173 -12.84 12.98 7.30
CA PHE A 173 -11.48 12.45 7.42
C PHE A 173 -10.66 13.24 8.44
N PRO A 174 -9.86 12.59 9.30
CA PRO A 174 -8.91 13.29 10.16
C PRO A 174 -7.97 14.20 9.36
N GLN A 175 -7.70 15.39 9.90
CA GLN A 175 -6.81 16.38 9.25
C GLN A 175 -5.37 15.88 9.07
N SER A 176 -4.95 14.88 9.86
CA SER A 176 -3.65 14.22 9.71
C SER A 176 -3.55 13.33 8.48
N TRP A 177 -4.66 13.00 7.82
CA TRP A 177 -4.67 12.16 6.63
C TRP A 177 -4.55 13.00 5.36
N THR A 178 -3.78 12.51 4.40
CA THR A 178 -3.50 13.21 3.15
C THR A 178 -4.50 12.80 2.06
N PRO A 179 -5.34 13.71 1.54
CA PRO A 179 -6.13 13.44 0.34
C PRO A 179 -5.24 13.38 -0.90
N LEU A 180 -5.50 12.42 -1.79
CA LEU A 180 -4.95 12.41 -3.13
C LEU A 180 -6.06 12.08 -4.13
N SER A 181 -6.25 12.95 -5.13
CA SER A 181 -7.24 12.78 -6.22
C SER A 181 -6.56 12.44 -7.51
#